data_AF-A0A853A7C0-F1
#
_entry.id   AF-A0A853A7C0-F1
#
_cell.length_a   1.000
_cell.length_b   1.000
_cell.length_c   1.000
_cell.angle_alpha   90.00
_cell.angle_beta   90.00
_cell.angle_gamma   90.00
#
_symmetry.space_group_name_H-M   'P 1'
#
loop_
_entity.id
_entity.type
_entity.pdbx_description
1 polymer ?
#
loop_
_entity_poly.entity_id
_entity_poly.type
_entity_poly.pdbx_seq_one_letter_code
_entity_poly.pdbx_strand_id
1 'polypeptide(L)'
;MALAGAGAFVVGTSADAYQRATEWDAGTAALPSGLRVTFTESRGPDTSSLYLQPDGVLPEDTQGLLDPVDMTGAPAHTARWELDDSSTYDEWRRLGSQTLEFSRPVRDPRLHLYSGVAWSHDQGSKLVAPRLTLTGGDPDTPTLRLVSGGAGYTVTDQAIAPGTSTSGYDSADRCAAAPSADPATASTPRDPSYFCGTVELGGTLTSATFQVDAVLLRQGIGTTAEVSLRHQVAVSVDEDLGNAPAGYGDASAVISDVYLGADATADRATTVSAVPENDTATTTGTGTGSGSGGAGGAASPGDAAAEREEDDVNDAAVRYAEEAVIGEPYTMTVPVTGGSGETTLAGWIDWNGDESFAEEERATAEVPAGADSAELTWTVPNDAASGDVWSRLRIGYSAEQTGAPTGRADSGEVEDHLLEDVVVRVAAPTIDVPSHAGDASPTAALPNLSGTGLPGATVTVHEAGGTEVCRAPVAADGTWRCTPPAGTPAGDHQLYAVQISPDGAISPPSSQVVMTVGAGGSGGSGEAGGGEGDAGTGDVGDTADAGADGETGDAGETGTGEGEAPADAKGQDFVEPAPR
;
A
#
# COMPACT_ATOMS: atom_id res chain seq x y z
N MET A 1 16.39 -23.08 -8.55
CA MET A 1 16.63 -21.65 -8.85
C MET A 1 16.25 -21.43 -10.30
N ALA A 2 14.96 -21.20 -10.53
CA ALA A 2 14.41 -20.87 -11.84
C ALA A 2 13.65 -19.57 -11.64
N LEU A 3 14.02 -18.53 -12.39
CA LEU A 3 13.30 -17.27 -12.40
C LEU A 3 11.89 -17.53 -12.93
N ALA A 4 10.89 -17.33 -12.08
CA ALA A 4 9.51 -17.15 -12.53
C ALA A 4 9.45 -15.81 -13.27
N GLY A 5 9.03 -15.85 -14.53
CA GLY A 5 8.86 -14.64 -15.33
C GLY A 5 7.78 -13.76 -14.73
N ALA A 6 8.08 -12.47 -14.61
CA ALA A 6 7.08 -11.43 -14.35
C ALA A 6 6.08 -11.43 -15.51
N GLY A 7 4.97 -12.17 -15.32
CA GLY A 7 3.78 -11.98 -16.12
C GLY A 7 3.22 -10.60 -15.80
N ALA A 8 2.85 -9.84 -16.83
CA ALA A 8 2.14 -8.59 -16.65
C ALA A 8 0.93 -8.83 -15.73
N PHE A 9 0.96 -8.17 -14.59
CA PHE A 9 -0.11 -8.17 -13.61
C PHE A 9 -1.28 -7.40 -14.21
N VAL A 10 -2.45 -8.03 -14.23
CA VAL A 10 -3.72 -7.37 -14.56
C VAL A 10 -4.55 -7.58 -13.31
N VAL A 11 -4.81 -6.52 -12.54
CA VAL A 11 -5.86 -6.59 -11.51
C VAL A 11 -7.17 -6.91 -12.21
N GLY A 12 -8.05 -7.65 -11.53
CA GLY A 12 -9.40 -7.82 -12.04
C GLY A 12 -9.96 -6.44 -12.40
N THR A 13 -10.79 -6.35 -13.43
CA THR A 13 -11.67 -5.17 -13.50
C THR A 13 -12.37 -5.04 -12.15
N SER A 14 -12.74 -3.83 -11.70
CA SER A 14 -13.45 -3.60 -10.42
C SER A 14 -14.51 -4.66 -10.07
N ALA A 15 -15.11 -5.29 -11.09
CA ALA A 15 -15.89 -6.53 -11.03
C ALA A 15 -15.37 -7.69 -10.15
N ASP A 16 -14.06 -7.84 -9.89
CA ASP A 16 -13.46 -8.96 -9.13
C ASP A 16 -12.53 -8.47 -8.00
N ALA A 17 -13.05 -7.73 -7.02
CA ALA A 17 -12.35 -7.34 -5.79
C ALA A 17 -12.21 -8.51 -4.79
N TYR A 18 -11.68 -9.65 -5.26
CA TYR A 18 -11.45 -10.83 -4.45
C TYR A 18 -10.35 -11.74 -5.02
N GLN A 19 -9.75 -12.55 -4.14
CA GLN A 19 -8.83 -13.63 -4.52
C GLN A 19 -9.44 -15.00 -4.28
N ARG A 20 -8.96 -15.98 -5.05
CA ARG A 20 -9.20 -17.41 -4.82
C ARG A 20 -7.95 -18.23 -5.12
N ALA A 21 -7.90 -19.44 -4.58
CA ALA A 21 -6.85 -20.40 -4.89
C ALA A 21 -6.88 -20.81 -6.37
N THR A 22 -5.70 -20.91 -6.99
CA THR A 22 -5.52 -21.39 -8.37
C THR A 22 -5.13 -22.87 -8.44
N GLU A 23 -4.70 -23.45 -7.32
CA GLU A 23 -4.42 -24.88 -7.16
C GLU A 23 -4.44 -25.26 -5.67
N TRP A 24 -4.61 -26.55 -5.38
CA TRP A 24 -4.57 -27.12 -4.03
C TRP A 24 -3.56 -28.26 -3.99
N ASP A 25 -2.62 -28.22 -3.04
CA ASP A 25 -1.68 -29.30 -2.74
C ASP A 25 -1.99 -29.89 -1.36
N ALA A 26 -2.56 -31.10 -1.34
CA ALA A 26 -2.83 -31.87 -0.13
C ALA A 26 -3.53 -31.08 1.00
N GLY A 27 -4.49 -30.21 0.64
CA GLY A 27 -5.25 -29.38 1.59
C GLY A 27 -4.65 -28.00 1.85
N THR A 28 -3.52 -27.64 1.22
CA THR A 28 -2.95 -26.29 1.29
C THR A 28 -3.05 -25.60 -0.07
N ALA A 29 -3.33 -24.30 -0.08
CA ALA A 29 -3.28 -23.45 -1.26
C ALA A 29 -2.62 -22.10 -0.93
N ALA A 30 -2.02 -21.48 -1.94
CA ALA A 30 -1.60 -20.08 -1.89
C ALA A 30 -2.49 -19.27 -2.84
N LEU A 31 -2.97 -18.13 -2.36
CA LEU A 31 -3.68 -17.17 -3.18
C LEU A 31 -2.67 -16.27 -3.92
N PRO A 32 -3.09 -15.51 -4.94
CA PRO A 32 -2.20 -14.61 -5.68
C PRO A 32 -1.36 -13.64 -4.84
N SER A 33 -1.84 -13.18 -3.68
CA SER A 33 -1.05 -12.37 -2.74
C SER A 33 -0.01 -13.15 -1.93
N GLY A 34 0.01 -14.48 -2.03
CA GLY A 34 0.83 -15.33 -1.17
C GLY A 34 0.18 -15.68 0.17
N LEU A 35 -1.03 -15.18 0.47
CA LEU A 35 -1.85 -15.66 1.58
C LEU A 35 -2.03 -17.18 1.46
N ARG A 36 -1.67 -17.93 2.51
CA ARG A 36 -1.83 -19.39 2.54
C ARG A 36 -3.12 -19.77 3.25
N VAL A 37 -3.81 -20.75 2.67
CA VAL A 37 -5.02 -21.37 3.22
C VAL A 37 -4.76 -22.86 3.39
N THR A 38 -5.08 -23.40 4.56
CA THR A 38 -4.90 -24.81 4.88
C THR A 38 -6.21 -25.40 5.41
N PHE A 39 -6.62 -26.53 4.85
CA PHE A 39 -7.64 -27.40 5.40
C PHE A 39 -7.00 -28.62 6.06
N THR A 40 -7.27 -28.81 7.35
CA THR A 40 -6.88 -29.99 8.12
C THR A 40 -8.12 -30.81 8.46
N GLU A 41 -8.15 -32.07 8.03
CA GLU A 41 -9.25 -32.99 8.30
C GLU A 41 -8.92 -33.99 9.40
N SER A 42 -9.90 -34.36 10.21
CA SER A 42 -9.80 -35.44 11.18
C SER A 42 -10.84 -36.54 10.95
N ARG A 43 -10.53 -37.77 11.38
CA ARG A 43 -11.47 -38.89 11.39
C ARG A 43 -12.23 -38.93 12.71
N GLY A 44 -13.55 -38.98 12.60
CA GLY A 44 -14.47 -39.28 13.69
C GLY A 44 -14.73 -40.78 13.85
N PRO A 45 -15.53 -41.15 14.87
CA PRO A 45 -15.78 -42.55 15.23
C PRO A 45 -16.58 -43.34 14.20
N ASP A 46 -17.37 -42.69 13.34
CA ASP A 46 -18.20 -43.35 12.33
C ASP A 46 -17.56 -43.39 10.92
N THR A 47 -16.25 -43.07 10.84
CA THR A 47 -15.50 -43.02 9.58
C THR A 47 -14.51 -44.19 9.48
N SER A 48 -14.68 -45.03 8.48
CA SER A 48 -13.79 -46.15 8.16
C SER A 48 -12.50 -45.65 7.50
N SER A 49 -12.64 -44.76 6.52
CA SER A 49 -11.55 -44.18 5.75
C SER A 49 -11.79 -42.71 5.44
N LEU A 50 -10.71 -41.93 5.36
CA LEU A 50 -10.68 -40.53 4.95
C LEU A 50 -9.59 -40.38 3.90
N TYR A 51 -9.96 -39.81 2.75
CA TYR A 51 -9.09 -39.54 1.62
C TYR A 51 -9.14 -38.06 1.28
N LEU A 52 -7.97 -37.46 1.10
CA LEU A 52 -7.83 -36.14 0.51
C LEU A 52 -7.49 -36.33 -0.96
N GLN A 53 -8.27 -35.69 -1.84
CA GLN A 53 -8.03 -35.76 -3.28
C GLN A 53 -7.26 -34.52 -3.72
N PRO A 54 -6.07 -34.68 -4.34
CA PRO A 54 -5.43 -33.58 -5.04
C PRO A 54 -6.28 -33.16 -6.25
N ASP A 55 -6.17 -31.91 -6.67
CA ASP A 55 -6.75 -31.37 -7.90
C ASP A 55 -8.29 -31.44 -8.00
N GLY A 56 -8.97 -31.31 -6.86
CA GLY A 56 -10.41 -31.12 -6.85
C GLY A 56 -10.81 -29.81 -7.54
N VAL A 57 -11.95 -29.82 -8.23
CA VAL A 57 -12.59 -28.60 -8.75
C VAL A 57 -14.06 -28.57 -8.33
N LEU A 58 -14.59 -27.37 -8.12
CA LEU A 58 -16.02 -27.19 -7.97
C LEU A 58 -16.73 -27.60 -9.27
N PRO A 59 -17.89 -28.27 -9.18
CA PRO A 59 -18.71 -28.55 -10.36
C PRO A 59 -19.18 -27.27 -11.07
N GLU A 60 -19.66 -27.43 -12.30
CA GLU A 60 -20.16 -26.33 -13.12
C GLU A 60 -21.40 -25.68 -12.48
N ASP A 61 -21.33 -24.38 -12.18
CA ASP A 61 -22.44 -23.62 -11.59
C ASP A 61 -23.34 -23.04 -12.68
N THR A 62 -24.08 -23.92 -13.34
CA THR A 62 -25.04 -23.53 -14.40
C THR A 62 -26.23 -22.72 -13.89
N GLN A 63 -26.35 -22.49 -12.58
CA GLN A 63 -27.53 -21.91 -11.93
C GLN A 63 -27.22 -20.62 -11.13
N GLY A 64 -25.96 -20.17 -11.09
CA GLY A 64 -25.55 -18.98 -10.31
C GLY A 64 -25.73 -19.18 -8.80
N LEU A 65 -25.45 -20.38 -8.31
CA LEU A 65 -25.51 -20.75 -6.89
C LEU A 65 -24.27 -20.30 -6.12
N LEU A 66 -23.18 -19.99 -6.81
CA LEU A 66 -21.95 -19.50 -6.24
C LEU A 66 -21.85 -17.98 -6.45
N ASP A 67 -21.26 -17.32 -5.45
CA ASP A 67 -21.08 -15.87 -5.42
C ASP A 67 -19.69 -15.63 -4.84
N PRO A 68 -18.73 -15.10 -5.60
CA PRO A 68 -18.91 -14.52 -6.94
C PRO A 68 -19.20 -15.56 -8.03
N VAL A 69 -19.90 -15.14 -9.09
CA VAL A 69 -20.43 -16.03 -10.14
C VAL A 69 -19.35 -16.75 -10.95
N ASP A 70 -18.10 -16.29 -10.93
CA ASP A 70 -16.99 -16.94 -11.65
C ASP A 70 -16.42 -18.17 -10.91
N MET A 71 -16.96 -18.62 -9.77
CA MET A 71 -16.43 -19.78 -9.03
C MET A 71 -16.67 -21.16 -9.70
N THR A 72 -17.26 -21.18 -10.89
CA THR A 72 -17.42 -22.39 -11.71
C THR A 72 -16.07 -23.02 -12.06
N GLY A 73 -15.90 -24.31 -11.77
CA GLY A 73 -14.65 -25.01 -12.09
C GLY A 73 -13.45 -24.56 -11.26
N ALA A 74 -13.66 -23.73 -10.24
CA ALA A 74 -12.59 -23.26 -9.37
C ALA A 74 -11.92 -24.43 -8.64
N PRO A 75 -10.58 -24.42 -8.50
CA PRO A 75 -9.85 -25.37 -7.67
C PRO A 75 -10.42 -25.43 -6.24
N ALA A 76 -10.66 -26.64 -5.76
CA ALA A 76 -11.32 -26.89 -4.48
C ALA A 76 -10.62 -28.00 -3.69
N HIS A 77 -10.42 -27.75 -2.40
CA HIS A 77 -10.06 -28.79 -1.45
C HIS A 77 -11.15 -29.86 -1.42
N THR A 78 -10.76 -31.13 -1.57
CA THR A 78 -11.72 -32.24 -1.67
C THR A 78 -11.40 -33.32 -0.66
N ALA A 79 -12.32 -33.52 0.29
CA ALA A 79 -12.26 -34.58 1.28
C ALA A 79 -13.36 -35.63 1.02
N ARG A 80 -13.00 -36.91 1.20
CA ARG A 80 -13.92 -38.05 1.11
C ARG A 80 -13.87 -38.86 2.40
N TRP A 81 -14.97 -38.85 3.15
CA TRP A 81 -15.17 -39.74 4.31
C TRP A 81 -15.97 -40.97 3.88
N GLU A 82 -15.42 -42.16 4.06
CA GLU A 82 -16.14 -43.42 3.93
C GLU A 82 -16.73 -43.81 5.29
N LEU A 83 -18.01 -44.18 5.27
CA LEU A 83 -18.78 -44.53 6.45
C LEU A 83 -18.72 -46.03 6.68
N ASP A 84 -18.73 -46.46 7.95
CA ASP A 84 -18.79 -47.87 8.30
C ASP A 84 -20.10 -48.54 7.81
N ASP A 85 -20.00 -49.73 7.23
CA ASP A 85 -21.08 -50.50 6.56
C ASP A 85 -22.19 -51.03 7.52
N SER A 86 -22.23 -50.57 8.77
CA SER A 86 -23.20 -51.02 9.78
C SER A 86 -24.48 -50.17 9.88
N SER A 87 -24.67 -49.22 8.97
CA SER A 87 -25.54 -48.05 9.18
C SER A 87 -27.06 -48.32 9.10
N THR A 88 -27.76 -47.92 10.17
CA THR A 88 -29.18 -47.58 10.20
C THR A 88 -29.44 -46.27 9.43
N TYR A 89 -30.56 -46.21 8.72
CA TYR A 89 -31.04 -44.98 8.07
C TYR A 89 -31.55 -43.98 9.11
N ASP A 90 -31.59 -42.70 8.74
CA ASP A 90 -32.18 -41.60 9.52
C ASP A 90 -31.50 -41.32 10.87
N GLU A 91 -30.26 -41.80 11.05
CA GLU A 91 -29.42 -41.55 12.23
C GLU A 91 -28.20 -40.70 11.85
N TRP A 92 -27.95 -39.64 12.63
CA TRP A 92 -26.77 -38.80 12.46
C TRP A 92 -25.50 -39.53 12.90
N ARG A 93 -24.47 -39.44 12.08
CA ARG A 93 -23.14 -40.03 12.27
C ARG A 93 -22.08 -38.95 12.36
N ARG A 94 -21.10 -39.13 13.25
CA ARG A 94 -19.96 -38.24 13.42
C ARG A 94 -18.82 -38.67 12.50
N LEU A 95 -18.65 -37.95 11.40
CA LEU A 95 -17.62 -38.27 10.41
C LEU A 95 -16.25 -37.73 10.80
N GLY A 96 -16.19 -36.58 11.47
CA GLY A 96 -14.93 -35.98 11.92
C GLY A 96 -15.01 -34.48 12.08
N SER A 97 -13.91 -33.81 11.76
CA SER A 97 -13.82 -32.34 11.73
C SER A 97 -13.01 -31.86 10.52
N GLN A 98 -13.31 -30.65 10.08
CA GLN A 98 -12.57 -29.87 9.09
C GLN A 98 -12.15 -28.56 9.76
N THR A 99 -10.86 -28.25 9.76
CA THR A 99 -10.32 -26.98 10.25
C THR A 99 -9.73 -26.21 9.09
N LEU A 100 -10.21 -24.99 8.87
CA LEU A 100 -9.69 -23.99 7.96
C LEU A 100 -8.71 -23.08 8.71
N GLU A 101 -7.53 -22.84 8.16
CA GLU A 101 -6.50 -21.94 8.71
C GLU A 101 -5.98 -21.00 7.61
N PHE A 102 -5.83 -19.73 7.94
CA PHE A 102 -5.21 -18.69 7.11
C PHE A 102 -3.85 -18.30 7.71
N SER A 103 -2.88 -17.98 6.86
CA SER A 103 -1.57 -17.49 7.33
C SER A 103 -1.59 -16.06 7.88
N ARG A 104 -2.69 -15.33 7.65
CA ARG A 104 -2.99 -13.98 8.15
C ARG A 104 -4.45 -13.93 8.60
N PRO A 105 -4.83 -12.98 9.47
CA PRO A 105 -6.24 -12.69 9.71
C PRO A 105 -6.93 -12.29 8.40
N VAL A 106 -8.13 -12.81 8.16
CA VAL A 106 -8.94 -12.49 6.97
C VAL A 106 -10.33 -12.11 7.43
N ARG A 107 -10.85 -11.01 6.87
CA ARG A 107 -12.21 -10.55 7.14
C ARG A 107 -13.21 -11.24 6.23
N ASP A 108 -14.29 -11.75 6.83
CA ASP A 108 -15.47 -12.28 6.15
C ASP A 108 -15.17 -13.26 4.97
N PRO A 109 -14.25 -14.24 5.11
CA PRO A 109 -13.94 -15.15 4.02
C PRO A 109 -15.16 -15.99 3.62
N ARG A 110 -15.26 -16.28 2.32
CA ARG A 110 -16.38 -17.04 1.75
C ARG A 110 -15.96 -18.47 1.44
N LEU A 111 -16.82 -19.42 1.81
CA LEU A 111 -16.69 -20.83 1.48
C LEU A 111 -17.72 -21.20 0.42
N HIS A 112 -17.23 -21.69 -0.72
CA HIS A 112 -18.05 -22.18 -1.81
C HIS A 112 -18.06 -23.70 -1.73
N LEU A 113 -19.22 -24.25 -1.39
CA LEU A 113 -19.36 -25.63 -0.98
C LEU A 113 -20.09 -26.44 -2.03
N TYR A 114 -19.57 -27.65 -2.27
CA TYR A 114 -20.27 -28.73 -2.95
C TYR A 114 -20.11 -30.00 -2.11
N SER A 115 -21.16 -30.37 -1.38
CA SER A 115 -21.09 -31.42 -0.37
C SER A 115 -22.20 -32.44 -0.56
N GLY A 116 -21.83 -33.67 -0.88
CA GLY A 116 -22.72 -34.78 -1.14
C GLY A 116 -22.24 -35.61 -2.33
N VAL A 117 -22.38 -36.93 -2.24
CA VAL A 117 -22.56 -37.95 -3.31
C VAL A 117 -22.45 -39.31 -2.66
N ALA A 118 -23.21 -40.29 -3.15
CA ALA A 118 -22.98 -41.70 -2.87
C ALA A 118 -23.05 -42.51 -4.18
N TRP A 119 -22.02 -43.32 -4.45
CA TRP A 119 -22.02 -44.29 -5.54
C TRP A 119 -22.50 -45.64 -5.00
N SER A 120 -23.44 -46.28 -5.69
CA SER A 120 -23.71 -47.71 -5.56
C SER A 120 -23.69 -48.32 -6.95
N HIS A 121 -22.83 -49.32 -7.13
CA HIS A 121 -22.97 -50.31 -8.19
C HIS A 121 -24.08 -51.26 -7.74
N ASP A 122 -25.14 -51.38 -8.53
CA ASP A 122 -26.27 -52.32 -8.42
C ASP A 122 -27.48 -51.94 -7.53
N GLN A 123 -28.52 -51.43 -8.20
CA GLN A 123 -29.96 -51.55 -7.86
C GLN A 123 -30.50 -50.86 -6.58
N GLY A 124 -29.74 -49.97 -5.93
CA GLY A 124 -30.29 -49.01 -4.95
C GLY A 124 -29.26 -48.00 -4.44
N SER A 125 -29.49 -46.70 -4.67
CA SER A 125 -28.60 -45.64 -4.18
C SER A 125 -28.80 -45.43 -2.68
N LYS A 126 -27.73 -45.38 -1.88
CA LYS A 126 -27.82 -44.71 -0.57
C LYS A 126 -27.58 -43.22 -0.83
N LEU A 127 -28.24 -42.32 -0.12
CA LEU A 127 -27.95 -40.87 -0.19
C LEU A 127 -27.35 -40.42 1.15
N VAL A 128 -26.46 -39.45 1.12
CA VAL A 128 -25.75 -38.93 2.30
C VAL A 128 -25.94 -37.44 2.36
N ALA A 129 -26.66 -36.95 3.37
CA ALA A 129 -26.80 -35.52 3.60
C ALA A 129 -25.83 -35.06 4.70
N PRO A 130 -24.89 -34.16 4.40
CA PRO A 130 -23.99 -33.60 5.40
C PRO A 130 -24.67 -32.59 6.32
N ARG A 131 -24.12 -32.44 7.53
CA ARG A 131 -24.29 -31.27 8.39
C ARG A 131 -22.91 -30.78 8.81
N LEU A 132 -22.69 -29.48 8.67
CA LEU A 132 -21.50 -28.79 9.15
C LEU A 132 -21.90 -27.95 10.33
N THR A 133 -21.21 -28.09 11.46
CA THR A 133 -21.45 -27.29 12.67
C THR A 133 -20.17 -26.58 13.08
N LEU A 134 -20.21 -25.26 13.18
CA LEU A 134 -19.10 -24.50 13.74
C LEU A 134 -18.90 -24.87 15.21
N THR A 135 -17.67 -25.22 15.55
CA THR A 135 -17.30 -25.68 16.90
C THR A 135 -16.13 -24.90 17.50
N GLY A 136 -15.44 -24.10 16.69
CA GLY A 136 -14.33 -23.26 17.12
C GLY A 136 -13.85 -22.35 16.00
N GLY A 137 -12.97 -21.43 16.37
CA GLY A 137 -12.27 -20.50 15.49
C GLY A 137 -11.32 -19.65 16.31
N ASP A 138 -10.50 -18.86 15.62
CA ASP A 138 -9.57 -17.90 16.23
C ASP A 138 -9.72 -16.56 15.50
N PRO A 139 -9.86 -15.42 16.23
CA PRO A 139 -9.77 -15.29 17.70
C PRO A 139 -11.01 -15.81 18.45
N ASP A 140 -12.16 -15.84 17.81
CA ASP A 140 -13.41 -16.38 18.33
C ASP A 140 -14.06 -17.30 17.29
N THR A 141 -15.09 -18.05 17.70
CA THR A 141 -15.86 -18.85 16.73
C THR A 141 -16.61 -17.90 15.79
N PRO A 142 -16.42 -17.98 14.46
CA PRO A 142 -17.09 -17.10 13.52
C PRO A 142 -18.60 -17.39 13.48
N THR A 143 -19.33 -16.56 12.73
CA THR A 143 -20.74 -16.83 12.40
C THR A 143 -20.87 -17.26 10.94
N LEU A 144 -21.93 -18.00 10.62
CA LEU A 144 -22.25 -18.39 9.25
C LEU A 144 -23.40 -17.56 8.70
N ARG A 145 -23.21 -17.01 7.50
CA ARG A 145 -24.27 -16.36 6.73
C ARG A 145 -24.39 -16.99 5.36
N LEU A 146 -25.60 -17.36 4.95
CA LEU A 146 -25.84 -17.78 3.57
C LEU A 146 -25.71 -16.57 2.65
N VAL A 147 -24.88 -16.67 1.62
CA VAL A 147 -24.71 -15.65 0.59
C VAL A 147 -25.57 -16.01 -0.62
N SER A 148 -25.40 -17.23 -1.14
CA SER A 148 -26.06 -17.71 -2.35
C SER A 148 -26.28 -19.23 -2.29
N GLY A 149 -27.26 -19.72 -3.07
CA GLY A 149 -27.57 -21.16 -3.12
C GLY A 149 -28.26 -21.69 -1.86
N GLY A 150 -27.81 -22.83 -1.35
CA GLY A 150 -28.31 -23.44 -0.11
C GLY A 150 -29.71 -24.06 -0.19
N ALA A 151 -30.24 -24.29 -1.39
CA ALA A 151 -31.58 -24.84 -1.57
C ALA A 151 -31.77 -26.16 -0.79
N GLY A 152 -32.87 -26.24 -0.03
CA GLY A 152 -33.20 -27.37 0.84
C GLY A 152 -32.47 -27.37 2.19
N TYR A 153 -31.42 -26.58 2.36
CA TYR A 153 -30.67 -26.47 3.61
C TYR A 153 -31.10 -25.25 4.42
N THR A 154 -30.95 -25.37 5.73
CA THR A 154 -30.99 -24.24 6.66
C THR A 154 -29.57 -23.89 7.05
N VAL A 155 -29.19 -22.63 6.83
CA VAL A 155 -27.95 -22.05 7.36
C VAL A 155 -28.32 -21.15 8.53
N THR A 156 -27.86 -21.51 9.71
CA THR A 156 -27.87 -20.65 10.90
C THR A 156 -26.46 -20.14 11.15
N ASP A 157 -26.30 -19.20 12.06
CA ASP A 157 -25.00 -18.64 12.47
C ASP A 157 -23.98 -19.70 12.92
N GLN A 158 -24.40 -20.93 13.22
CA GLN A 158 -23.52 -22.00 13.72
C GLN A 158 -23.59 -23.29 12.92
N ALA A 159 -24.53 -23.45 11.97
CA ALA A 159 -24.67 -24.72 11.29
C ALA A 159 -25.26 -24.60 9.89
N ILE A 160 -24.79 -25.49 9.01
CA ILE A 160 -25.38 -25.79 7.71
C ILE A 160 -25.98 -27.19 7.85
N ALA A 161 -27.30 -27.30 7.80
CA ALA A 161 -28.01 -28.56 8.00
C ALA A 161 -29.15 -28.75 6.99
N PRO A 162 -29.50 -29.99 6.61
CA PRO A 162 -30.66 -30.25 5.77
C PRO A 162 -31.95 -29.76 6.44
N GLY A 163 -32.92 -29.31 5.64
CA GLY A 163 -34.26 -28.93 6.11
C GLY A 163 -35.05 -30.08 6.74
N THR A 164 -36.20 -29.78 7.37
CA THR A 164 -36.94 -30.68 8.28
C THR A 164 -37.75 -31.80 7.62
N SER A 165 -37.46 -32.19 6.38
CA SER A 165 -38.16 -33.29 5.70
C SER A 165 -37.18 -34.42 5.41
N THR A 166 -37.46 -35.61 5.95
CA THR A 166 -36.68 -36.85 5.77
C THR A 166 -37.49 -37.91 5.02
N SER A 167 -38.45 -37.49 4.19
CA SER A 167 -39.38 -38.41 3.52
C SER A 167 -39.78 -37.96 2.11
N GLY A 168 -38.92 -38.22 1.13
CA GLY A 168 -39.26 -38.25 -0.29
C GLY A 168 -38.15 -37.69 -1.17
N TYR A 169 -37.49 -38.55 -1.96
CA TYR A 169 -36.43 -38.14 -2.89
C TYR A 169 -36.90 -38.27 -4.34
N ASP A 170 -36.82 -37.17 -5.10
CA ASP A 170 -36.80 -37.18 -6.56
C ASP A 170 -35.37 -36.90 -7.04
N SER A 171 -34.87 -37.74 -7.95
CA SER A 171 -33.50 -37.70 -8.51
C SER A 171 -33.20 -36.49 -9.41
N ALA A 172 -34.09 -35.49 -9.44
CA ALA A 172 -33.96 -34.29 -10.24
C ALA A 172 -33.03 -33.23 -9.62
N ASP A 173 -32.82 -33.25 -8.30
CA ASP A 173 -32.03 -32.23 -7.59
C ASP A 173 -30.54 -32.60 -7.53
N ARG A 174 -29.89 -32.55 -8.70
CA ARG A 174 -28.48 -32.11 -8.74
C ARG A 174 -28.47 -30.61 -8.45
N CYS A 175 -27.31 -29.99 -8.27
CA CYS A 175 -27.16 -28.53 -8.22
C CYS A 175 -27.46 -27.85 -9.59
N ALA A 176 -28.58 -28.27 -10.22
CA ALA A 176 -29.06 -28.03 -11.57
C ALA A 176 -30.61 -27.94 -11.64
N ALA A 177 -31.34 -27.93 -10.52
CA ALA A 177 -32.81 -27.80 -10.55
C ALA A 177 -33.27 -26.43 -10.04
N ALA A 178 -33.42 -25.50 -10.98
CA ALA A 178 -34.38 -24.40 -10.85
C ALA A 178 -35.77 -24.93 -10.44
N PRO A 179 -36.61 -24.10 -9.78
CA PRO A 179 -37.97 -24.51 -9.43
C PRO A 179 -38.72 -24.84 -10.72
N SER A 180 -39.22 -26.06 -10.83
CA SER A 180 -40.23 -26.38 -11.84
C SER A 180 -41.33 -25.31 -11.77
N ALA A 181 -41.57 -24.63 -12.89
CA ALA A 181 -42.41 -23.44 -13.06
C ALA A 181 -43.92 -23.71 -12.88
N ASP A 182 -44.33 -24.41 -11.82
CA ASP A 182 -45.71 -24.52 -11.40
C ASP A 182 -45.82 -24.73 -9.87
N PRO A 183 -46.07 -23.66 -9.08
CA PRO A 183 -46.30 -23.78 -7.64
C PRO A 183 -47.64 -24.46 -7.30
N ALA A 184 -48.51 -24.74 -8.27
CA ALA A 184 -49.81 -25.37 -8.03
C ALA A 184 -49.80 -26.90 -8.15
N THR A 185 -48.70 -27.52 -8.61
CA THR A 185 -48.60 -28.99 -8.78
C THR A 185 -47.48 -29.66 -7.98
N ALA A 186 -46.63 -28.92 -7.28
CA ALA A 186 -45.57 -29.49 -6.45
C ALA A 186 -46.11 -29.96 -5.09
N SER A 187 -46.75 -31.14 -5.06
CA SER A 187 -47.39 -31.71 -3.85
C SER A 187 -46.49 -32.63 -3.02
N THR A 188 -45.16 -32.61 -3.21
CA THR A 188 -44.21 -33.42 -2.42
C THR A 188 -43.05 -32.56 -1.93
N PRO A 189 -42.67 -32.63 -0.64
CA PRO A 189 -41.45 -32.02 -0.13
C PRO A 189 -40.23 -32.44 -0.95
N ARG A 190 -39.33 -31.50 -1.27
CA ARG A 190 -38.02 -31.78 -1.90
C ARG A 190 -36.98 -31.91 -0.78
N ASP A 191 -36.35 -33.08 -0.67
CA ASP A 191 -35.34 -33.38 0.36
C ASP A 191 -33.92 -33.27 -0.23
N PRO A 192 -33.01 -32.44 0.32
CA PRO A 192 -31.70 -32.24 -0.31
C PRO A 192 -30.68 -33.29 0.19
N SER A 193 -30.13 -34.05 -0.74
CA SER A 193 -28.96 -34.92 -0.47
C SER A 193 -27.62 -34.26 -0.79
N TYR A 194 -27.64 -33.00 -1.23
CA TYR A 194 -26.47 -32.22 -1.62
C TYR A 194 -26.61 -30.78 -1.11
N PHE A 195 -25.56 -30.27 -0.47
CA PHE A 195 -25.41 -28.83 -0.27
C PHE A 195 -24.61 -28.23 -1.42
N CYS A 196 -25.11 -27.14 -1.99
CA CYS A 196 -24.44 -26.32 -2.98
C CYS A 196 -24.72 -24.85 -2.72
N GLY A 197 -23.68 -24.03 -2.58
CA GLY A 197 -23.82 -22.60 -2.40
C GLY A 197 -22.61 -21.95 -1.77
N THR A 198 -22.73 -20.65 -1.51
CA THR A 198 -21.72 -19.85 -0.82
C THR A 198 -22.21 -19.49 0.57
N VAL A 199 -21.34 -19.69 1.56
CA VAL A 199 -21.51 -19.16 2.91
C VAL A 199 -20.35 -18.23 3.24
N GLU A 200 -20.63 -17.17 3.99
CA GLU A 200 -19.64 -16.25 4.54
C GLU A 200 -19.40 -16.58 6.01
N LEU A 201 -18.13 -16.51 6.43
CA LEU A 201 -17.74 -16.61 7.82
C LEU A 201 -17.59 -15.22 8.42
N GLY A 202 -18.61 -14.75 9.14
CA GLY A 202 -18.63 -13.41 9.71
C GLY A 202 -17.55 -13.20 10.77
N GLY A 203 -16.81 -12.10 10.63
CA GLY A 203 -15.73 -11.65 11.50
C GLY A 203 -14.36 -11.67 10.82
N THR A 204 -13.33 -11.24 11.56
CA THR A 204 -11.93 -11.36 11.12
C THR A 204 -11.27 -12.53 11.84
N LEU A 205 -10.84 -13.55 11.09
CA LEU A 205 -10.37 -14.81 11.64
C LEU A 205 -9.08 -15.31 11.00
N THR A 206 -8.32 -16.08 11.77
CA THR A 206 -7.22 -16.90 11.27
C THR A 206 -7.63 -18.37 11.14
N SER A 207 -8.68 -18.81 11.84
CA SER A 207 -9.16 -20.19 11.72
C SER A 207 -10.65 -20.36 11.98
N ALA A 208 -11.22 -21.42 11.40
CA ALA A 208 -12.58 -21.89 11.65
C ALA A 208 -12.61 -23.43 11.68
N THR A 209 -13.25 -24.01 12.68
CA THR A 209 -13.36 -25.47 12.82
C THR A 209 -14.81 -25.93 12.75
N PHE A 210 -15.07 -26.78 11.76
CA PHE A 210 -16.35 -27.44 11.56
C PHE A 210 -16.30 -28.88 12.05
N GLN A 211 -17.30 -29.26 12.81
CA GLN A 211 -17.68 -30.65 12.97
C GLN A 211 -18.45 -31.11 11.73
N VAL A 212 -18.07 -32.26 11.19
CA VAL A 212 -18.72 -32.89 10.04
C VAL A 212 -19.54 -34.07 10.52
N ASP A 213 -20.86 -33.97 10.40
CA ASP A 213 -21.78 -35.08 10.58
C ASP A 213 -22.46 -35.42 9.25
N ALA A 214 -23.03 -36.61 9.16
CA ALA A 214 -23.90 -36.97 8.03
C ALA A 214 -25.05 -37.88 8.47
N VAL A 215 -26.14 -37.85 7.72
CA VAL A 215 -27.25 -38.79 7.85
C VAL A 215 -27.42 -39.59 6.56
N LEU A 216 -27.60 -40.90 6.69
CA LEU A 216 -27.90 -41.76 5.55
C LEU A 216 -29.41 -41.78 5.30
N LEU A 217 -29.77 -41.56 4.05
CA LEU A 217 -31.13 -41.43 3.59
C LEU A 217 -31.45 -42.60 2.66
N ARG A 218 -32.66 -43.16 2.79
CA ARG A 218 -33.05 -44.39 2.08
C ARG A 218 -33.47 -44.09 0.64
N GLN A 219 -32.84 -44.78 -0.31
CA GLN A 219 -33.24 -44.82 -1.73
C GLN A 219 -33.23 -46.29 -2.22
N GLY A 220 -34.39 -46.95 -2.15
CA GLY A 220 -34.57 -48.32 -2.65
C GLY A 220 -34.07 -49.45 -1.73
N ILE A 221 -34.02 -50.67 -2.29
CA ILE A 221 -33.75 -51.96 -1.60
C ILE A 221 -32.38 -52.50 -2.06
N GLY A 222 -31.33 -51.68 -2.00
CA GLY A 222 -29.97 -52.09 -2.35
C GLY A 222 -29.29 -52.84 -1.21
N THR A 223 -28.50 -53.86 -1.53
CA THR A 223 -27.64 -54.57 -0.58
C THR A 223 -26.18 -54.29 -0.93
N THR A 224 -25.43 -53.78 0.06
CA THR A 224 -23.95 -53.66 0.10
C THR A 224 -23.30 -52.78 -0.98
N ALA A 225 -23.18 -51.48 -0.69
CA ALA A 225 -22.20 -50.60 -1.34
C ALA A 225 -21.57 -49.68 -0.28
N GLU A 226 -20.29 -49.40 -0.48
CA GLU A 226 -19.49 -48.44 0.29
C GLU A 226 -20.15 -47.05 0.21
N VAL A 227 -20.47 -46.47 1.37
CA VAL A 227 -21.10 -45.16 1.47
C VAL A 227 -20.04 -44.14 1.79
N SER A 228 -19.97 -43.05 1.03
CA SER A 228 -19.06 -41.95 1.35
C SER A 228 -19.75 -40.61 1.29
N LEU A 229 -19.22 -39.63 2.02
CA LEU A 229 -19.47 -38.21 1.82
C LEU A 229 -18.28 -37.64 1.04
N ARG A 230 -18.54 -37.06 -0.13
CA ARG A 230 -17.60 -36.15 -0.79
C ARG A 230 -17.94 -34.72 -0.40
N HIS A 231 -16.93 -33.97 0.00
CA HIS A 231 -17.03 -32.58 0.42
C HIS A 231 -15.99 -31.80 -0.34
N GLN A 232 -16.41 -30.78 -1.08
CA GLN A 232 -15.53 -29.91 -1.84
C GLN A 232 -15.73 -28.48 -1.37
N VAL A 233 -14.63 -27.79 -1.11
CA VAL A 233 -14.62 -26.41 -0.63
C VAL A 233 -13.61 -25.61 -1.44
N ALA A 234 -14.09 -24.56 -2.10
CA ALA A 234 -13.22 -23.47 -2.54
C ALA A 234 -13.37 -22.29 -1.57
N VAL A 235 -12.35 -21.44 -1.52
CA VAL A 235 -12.31 -20.26 -0.66
C VAL A 235 -12.09 -19.03 -1.53
N SER A 236 -12.87 -17.98 -1.28
CA SER A 236 -12.56 -16.63 -1.74
C SER A 236 -12.40 -15.70 -0.55
N VAL A 237 -11.56 -14.67 -0.74
CA VAL A 237 -11.33 -13.60 0.24
C VAL A 237 -11.45 -12.28 -0.50
N ASP A 238 -12.08 -11.30 0.13
CA ASP A 238 -12.24 -9.98 -0.47
C ASP A 238 -10.90 -9.23 -0.45
N GLU A 239 -10.71 -8.37 -1.45
CA GLU A 239 -9.58 -7.45 -1.54
C GLU A 239 -10.06 -6.02 -1.63
N ASP A 240 -9.19 -5.12 -1.20
CA ASP A 240 -9.21 -3.72 -1.52
C ASP A 240 -8.22 -3.44 -2.66
N LEU A 241 -8.59 -2.59 -3.62
CA LEU A 241 -7.84 -2.26 -4.84
C LEU A 241 -7.51 -0.77 -4.86
N GLY A 242 -6.26 -0.45 -5.20
CA GLY A 242 -5.89 0.92 -5.49
C GLY A 242 -6.66 1.47 -6.70
N ASN A 243 -7.22 2.67 -6.57
CA ASN A 243 -8.03 3.33 -7.59
C ASN A 243 -7.28 4.42 -8.39
N ALA A 244 -5.97 4.60 -8.17
CA ALA A 244 -5.16 5.56 -8.90
C ALA A 244 -5.20 5.29 -10.42
N PRO A 245 -4.99 6.33 -11.27
CA PRO A 245 -4.94 6.17 -12.71
C PRO A 245 -3.94 5.09 -13.15
N ALA A 246 -4.23 4.44 -14.28
CA ALA A 246 -3.45 3.29 -14.77
C ALA A 246 -1.93 3.53 -14.93
N GLY A 247 -1.48 4.80 -15.03
CA GLY A 247 -0.06 5.16 -15.05
C GLY A 247 0.69 4.78 -13.76
N TYR A 248 0.03 4.89 -12.62
CA TYR A 248 0.58 4.59 -11.29
C TYR A 248 0.69 3.09 -10.99
N GLY A 249 0.09 2.27 -11.85
CA GLY A 249 0.08 0.82 -11.72
C GLY A 249 -0.87 0.31 -10.64
N ASP A 250 -1.18 -0.97 -10.77
CA ASP A 250 -2.16 -1.65 -9.97
C ASP A 250 -1.61 -2.08 -8.59
N ALA A 251 -2.40 -1.90 -7.53
CA ALA A 251 -2.11 -2.41 -6.19
C ALA A 251 -3.37 -3.00 -5.55
N SER A 252 -3.20 -3.99 -4.67
CA SER A 252 -4.30 -4.53 -3.86
C SER A 252 -3.83 -5.07 -2.52
N ALA A 253 -4.75 -5.27 -1.60
CA ALA A 253 -4.53 -5.95 -0.33
C ALA A 253 -5.72 -6.83 0.05
N VAL A 254 -5.47 -8.00 0.66
CA VAL A 254 -6.54 -8.82 1.25
C VAL A 254 -7.05 -8.13 2.51
N ILE A 255 -8.37 -7.95 2.61
CA ILE A 255 -8.97 -7.31 3.79
C ILE A 255 -8.71 -8.15 5.04
N SER A 256 -8.07 -7.53 6.05
CA SER A 256 -7.69 -8.18 7.29
C SER A 256 -8.15 -7.40 8.54
N ASP A 257 -7.45 -7.60 9.66
CA ASP A 257 -7.59 -6.83 10.90
C ASP A 257 -6.72 -5.57 10.93
N VAL A 258 -6.13 -5.19 9.79
CA VAL A 258 -5.25 -4.03 9.61
C VAL A 258 -5.80 -3.23 8.45
N TYR A 259 -5.94 -1.92 8.63
CA TYR A 259 -6.49 -1.02 7.62
C TYR A 259 -6.20 0.43 8.00
N LEU A 260 -6.41 1.33 7.06
CA LEU A 260 -6.35 2.78 7.22
C LEU A 260 -7.67 3.24 7.85
N GLY A 261 -7.60 4.22 8.75
CA GLY A 261 -8.82 4.75 9.35
C GLY A 261 -9.59 3.82 10.29
N ALA A 262 -10.92 3.97 10.27
CA ALA A 262 -11.86 3.40 11.23
C ALA A 262 -12.57 2.12 10.76
N ASP A 263 -12.59 1.86 9.45
CA ASP A 263 -13.03 0.58 8.88
C ASP A 263 -12.33 0.33 7.53
N ALA A 264 -12.26 -0.92 7.12
CA ALA A 264 -11.80 -1.32 5.79
C ALA A 264 -13.01 -1.75 4.97
N THR A 265 -13.17 -1.18 3.77
CA THR A 265 -14.23 -1.60 2.84
C THR A 265 -13.63 -2.33 1.65
N ALA A 266 -14.25 -3.43 1.23
CA ALA A 266 -13.90 -4.04 -0.05
C ALA A 266 -14.50 -3.22 -1.19
N ASP A 267 -13.71 -2.95 -2.23
CA ASP A 267 -14.20 -2.27 -3.42
C ASP A 267 -15.34 -3.05 -4.05
N ARG A 268 -16.39 -2.33 -4.45
CA ARG A 268 -17.47 -2.91 -5.22
C ARG A 268 -17.27 -2.73 -6.71
N ALA A 269 -17.78 -3.72 -7.43
CA ALA A 269 -17.74 -3.90 -8.88
C ALA A 269 -18.24 -2.76 -9.78
N THR A 270 -18.65 -1.60 -9.27
CA THR A 270 -19.51 -0.69 -10.05
C THR A 270 -19.18 0.79 -10.00
N THR A 271 -18.15 1.24 -9.29
CA THR A 271 -17.97 2.67 -9.07
C THR A 271 -16.50 3.04 -9.11
N VAL A 272 -16.20 4.02 -9.95
CA VAL A 272 -14.87 4.62 -10.12
C VAL A 272 -15.00 5.99 -9.46
N SER A 273 -14.31 6.20 -8.35
CA SER A 273 -14.27 7.51 -7.70
C SER A 273 -13.48 8.47 -8.60
N ALA A 274 -14.21 9.38 -9.25
CA ALA A 274 -13.65 10.38 -10.17
C ALA A 274 -13.87 11.82 -9.67
N VAL A 275 -14.27 12.04 -8.42
CA VAL A 275 -14.51 13.39 -7.89
C VAL A 275 -14.18 13.48 -6.39
N PRO A 276 -13.36 14.44 -5.95
CA PRO A 276 -13.16 14.74 -4.54
C PRO A 276 -14.33 15.57 -3.97
N GLU A 277 -14.92 15.14 -2.85
CA GLU A 277 -15.73 16.05 -2.03
C GLU A 277 -14.83 16.83 -1.07
N ASN A 278 -14.32 17.96 -1.56
CA ASN A 278 -13.99 19.10 -0.71
C ASN A 278 -15.23 19.98 -0.60
N ASP A 279 -16.00 19.88 0.49
CA ASP A 279 -16.87 21.00 0.88
C ASP A 279 -16.71 21.36 2.36
N THR A 280 -16.20 22.55 2.54
CA THR A 280 -16.08 23.24 3.81
C THR A 280 -17.47 23.73 4.23
N ALA A 281 -18.10 22.97 5.12
CA ALA A 281 -19.20 23.39 6.01
C ALA A 281 -20.54 23.82 5.38
N THR A 282 -21.65 23.24 5.85
CA THR A 282 -22.60 23.91 6.78
C THR A 282 -23.88 23.08 6.93
N THR A 283 -24.19 22.74 8.17
CA THR A 283 -25.52 22.31 8.62
C THR A 283 -26.57 23.36 8.25
N THR A 284 -27.41 23.09 7.26
CA THR A 284 -28.78 23.67 7.22
C THR A 284 -29.70 22.78 6.40
N GLY A 285 -30.60 22.07 7.09
CA GLY A 285 -31.75 21.47 6.44
C GLY A 285 -32.65 22.54 5.82
N THR A 286 -33.10 22.30 4.60
CA THR A 286 -34.38 22.83 4.10
C THR A 286 -34.98 21.84 3.13
N GLY A 287 -36.09 21.23 3.53
CA GLY A 287 -36.90 20.41 2.65
C GLY A 287 -37.62 21.26 1.60
N THR A 288 -37.89 20.65 0.45
CA THR A 288 -39.06 20.99 -0.37
C THR A 288 -39.67 19.69 -0.88
N GLY A 289 -40.90 19.41 -0.44
CA GLY A 289 -41.63 18.21 -0.78
C GLY A 289 -42.53 18.36 -2.01
N SER A 290 -42.98 17.21 -2.53
CA SER A 290 -44.28 16.98 -3.17
C SER A 290 -44.40 15.46 -3.38
N GLY A 291 -45.06 14.66 -2.53
CA GLY A 291 -46.52 14.50 -2.41
C GLY A 291 -47.03 13.51 -3.48
N SER A 292 -47.25 12.20 -3.20
CA SER A 292 -48.49 11.55 -2.69
C SER A 292 -48.59 10.18 -3.41
N GLY A 293 -48.98 9.02 -2.86
CA GLY A 293 -49.56 8.63 -1.58
C GLY A 293 -49.57 7.08 -1.47
N GLY A 294 -49.66 6.55 -0.26
CA GLY A 294 -49.31 5.16 0.06
C GLY A 294 -50.44 4.18 0.41
N ALA A 295 -50.01 2.98 0.79
CA ALA A 295 -50.56 1.98 1.73
C ALA A 295 -49.59 0.78 1.64
N GLY A 296 -48.89 0.28 2.67
CA GLY A 296 -49.31 -0.08 4.01
C GLY A 296 -49.38 -1.61 4.11
N GLY A 297 -48.32 -2.29 4.59
CA GLY A 297 -48.41 -3.71 4.96
C GLY A 297 -47.08 -4.50 4.98
N ALA A 298 -46.74 -5.00 6.18
CA ALA A 298 -45.73 -6.01 6.54
C ALA A 298 -44.25 -5.58 6.55
N ALA A 299 -43.72 -5.41 7.75
CA ALA A 299 -42.28 -5.48 8.01
C ALA A 299 -41.82 -6.92 7.75
N SER A 300 -40.93 -7.10 6.77
CA SER A 300 -40.09 -8.29 6.66
C SER A 300 -38.98 -8.23 7.70
N PRO A 301 -38.69 -9.30 8.44
CA PRO A 301 -37.42 -9.43 9.12
C PRO A 301 -36.38 -9.77 8.04
N GLY A 302 -35.65 -8.77 7.56
CA GLY A 302 -34.72 -8.97 6.43
C GLY A 302 -33.77 -7.81 6.15
N ASP A 303 -34.01 -6.62 6.70
CA ASP A 303 -33.15 -5.45 6.44
C ASP A 303 -32.20 -5.24 7.63
N ALA A 304 -31.23 -6.15 7.75
CA ALA A 304 -30.02 -5.96 8.55
C ALA A 304 -28.74 -6.13 7.71
N ALA A 305 -28.88 -6.11 6.38
CA ALA A 305 -27.82 -5.50 5.57
C ALA A 305 -27.97 -4.00 5.82
N ALA A 306 -27.22 -3.48 6.81
CA ALA A 306 -26.82 -2.10 6.73
C ALA A 306 -26.29 -1.92 5.31
N GLU A 307 -26.88 -0.99 4.57
CA GLU A 307 -26.33 -0.54 3.31
C GLU A 307 -24.90 -0.11 3.64
N ARG A 308 -23.94 -1.00 3.33
CA ARG A 308 -22.51 -0.71 3.33
C ARG A 308 -22.34 0.21 2.13
N GLU A 309 -22.67 1.49 2.37
CA GLU A 309 -22.39 2.59 1.45
C GLU A 309 -20.90 2.52 1.12
N GLU A 310 -20.61 2.61 -0.18
CA GLU A 310 -19.27 2.71 -0.71
C GLU A 310 -18.65 4.00 -0.16
N ASP A 311 -17.66 3.86 0.71
CA ASP A 311 -16.82 4.98 1.12
C ASP A 311 -15.58 4.99 0.21
N ASP A 312 -15.77 4.90 -1.12
CA ASP A 312 -14.74 5.20 -2.15
C ASP A 312 -14.24 6.68 -2.06
N VAL A 313 -14.66 7.38 -1.01
CA VAL A 313 -14.10 8.62 -0.50
C VAL A 313 -13.05 8.19 0.52
N ASN A 314 -11.81 8.07 0.04
CA ASN A 314 -10.59 8.44 0.75
C ASN A 314 -10.85 8.87 2.19
N ASP A 315 -10.44 8.07 3.19
CA ASP A 315 -10.75 8.33 4.61
C ASP A 315 -10.60 9.82 4.92
N ALA A 316 -11.73 10.49 5.19
CA ALA A 316 -11.79 11.95 5.37
C ALA A 316 -10.92 12.44 6.55
N ALA A 317 -10.41 11.52 7.38
CA ALA A 317 -9.45 11.80 8.43
C ALA A 317 -8.00 11.89 7.94
N VAL A 318 -7.67 11.32 6.78
CA VAL A 318 -6.36 11.45 6.11
C VAL A 318 -6.24 12.88 5.56
N ARG A 319 -5.27 13.65 6.07
CA ARG A 319 -5.08 15.06 5.69
C ARG A 319 -3.67 15.38 5.26
N TYR A 320 -3.57 15.90 4.04
CA TYR A 320 -2.36 16.44 3.47
C TYR A 320 -2.24 17.94 3.77
N ALA A 321 -1.02 18.42 3.99
CA ALA A 321 -0.75 19.85 4.00
C ALA A 321 -0.66 20.36 2.57
N GLU A 322 -1.31 21.50 2.29
CA GLU A 322 -1.37 22.09 0.94
C GLU A 322 -0.01 22.66 0.48
N GLU A 323 0.92 22.89 1.40
CA GLU A 323 2.25 23.45 1.09
C GLU A 323 3.36 22.45 1.44
N ALA A 324 4.27 22.26 0.48
CA ALA A 324 5.51 21.50 0.62
C ALA A 324 6.71 22.40 0.31
N VAL A 325 7.84 22.14 0.96
CA VAL A 325 9.08 22.90 0.73
C VAL A 325 10.18 21.92 0.33
N ILE A 326 10.75 22.12 -0.86
CA ILE A 326 11.83 21.28 -1.39
C ILE A 326 12.98 21.16 -0.38
N GLY A 327 13.38 19.91 -0.11
CA GLY A 327 14.47 19.56 0.80
C GLY A 327 14.10 19.57 2.28
N GLU A 328 12.91 20.04 2.65
CA GLU A 328 12.40 20.01 4.02
C GLU A 328 11.55 18.75 4.27
N PRO A 329 11.42 18.31 5.53
CA PRO A 329 10.53 17.23 5.86
C PRO A 329 9.07 17.64 5.65
N TYR A 330 8.30 16.78 5.00
CA TYR A 330 6.85 16.84 4.91
C TYR A 330 6.30 15.68 5.75
N THR A 331 5.54 15.99 6.80
CA THR A 331 5.09 14.99 7.78
C THR A 331 3.57 14.92 7.84
N MET A 332 3.04 13.71 7.95
CA MET A 332 1.62 13.40 8.03
C MET A 332 1.37 12.38 9.14
N THR A 333 0.31 12.59 9.92
CA THR A 333 -0.24 11.55 10.80
C THR A 333 -1.38 10.86 10.06
N VAL A 334 -1.21 9.57 9.80
CA VAL A 334 -2.19 8.71 9.13
C VAL A 334 -2.98 7.95 10.21
N PRO A 335 -4.30 8.10 10.27
CA PRO A 335 -5.17 7.23 11.08
C PRO A 335 -5.08 5.79 10.57
N VAL A 336 -4.93 4.83 11.47
CA VAL A 336 -4.86 3.40 11.11
C VAL A 336 -5.58 2.58 12.17
N THR A 337 -5.98 1.38 11.81
CA THR A 337 -6.26 0.33 12.78
C THR A 337 -5.14 -0.70 12.75
N GLY A 338 -4.27 -0.65 13.74
CA GLY A 338 -3.19 -1.62 13.94
C GLY A 338 -3.76 -2.97 14.36
N GLY A 339 -3.42 -4.01 13.61
CA GLY A 339 -3.94 -5.36 13.84
C GLY A 339 -3.29 -6.08 15.03
N SER A 340 -3.41 -7.40 15.02
CA SER A 340 -2.90 -8.31 16.05
C SER A 340 -1.36 -8.42 16.13
N GLY A 341 -0.64 -7.83 15.17
CA GLY A 341 0.83 -7.83 15.11
C GLY A 341 1.39 -6.51 14.58
N GLU A 342 2.72 -6.43 14.49
CA GLU A 342 3.42 -5.29 13.89
C GLU A 342 3.18 -5.25 12.39
N THR A 343 2.86 -4.06 11.87
CA THR A 343 2.57 -3.82 10.46
C THR A 343 3.45 -2.71 9.92
N THR A 344 3.54 -2.61 8.60
CA THR A 344 4.22 -1.51 7.91
C THR A 344 3.17 -0.66 7.23
N LEU A 345 3.29 0.66 7.37
CA LEU A 345 2.60 1.65 6.55
C LEU A 345 3.63 2.23 5.58
N ALA A 346 3.30 2.28 4.30
CA ALA A 346 4.06 2.96 3.27
C ALA A 346 3.17 3.98 2.57
N GLY A 347 3.74 5.12 2.18
CA GLY A 347 3.02 6.14 1.43
C GLY A 347 3.88 6.76 0.35
N TRP A 348 3.28 7.06 -0.80
CA TRP A 348 3.90 7.77 -1.92
C TRP A 348 3.13 9.05 -2.21
N ILE A 349 3.83 10.08 -2.64
CA ILE A 349 3.27 11.30 -3.22
C ILE A 349 4.07 11.55 -4.50
N ASP A 350 3.41 11.58 -5.65
CA ASP A 350 4.00 11.87 -6.96
C ASP A 350 4.38 13.36 -7.02
N TRP A 351 5.51 13.72 -6.41
CA TRP A 351 5.88 15.11 -6.17
C TRP A 351 6.18 15.85 -7.47
N ASN A 352 6.70 15.13 -8.48
CA ASN A 352 7.12 15.70 -9.75
C ASN A 352 6.03 15.63 -10.84
N GLY A 353 4.91 14.95 -10.58
CA GLY A 353 3.75 14.84 -11.46
C GLY A 353 4.04 14.01 -12.71
N ASP A 354 4.91 13.00 -12.60
CA ASP A 354 5.34 12.17 -13.74
C ASP A 354 4.45 10.95 -14.00
N GLU A 355 3.33 10.86 -13.27
CA GLU A 355 2.34 9.77 -13.32
C GLU A 355 2.90 8.42 -12.86
N SER A 356 3.93 8.44 -12.01
CA SER A 356 4.52 7.25 -11.42
C SER A 356 4.88 7.44 -9.95
N PHE A 357 5.08 6.34 -9.23
CA PHE A 357 5.54 6.36 -7.83
C PHE A 357 6.99 5.89 -7.73
N ALA A 358 7.91 6.81 -7.50
CA ALA A 358 9.33 6.54 -7.36
C ALA A 358 9.72 6.13 -5.93
N GLU A 359 10.95 5.63 -5.76
CA GLU A 359 11.45 5.24 -4.43
C GLU A 359 11.72 6.47 -3.55
N GLU A 360 12.19 7.55 -4.15
CA GLU A 360 12.46 8.83 -3.49
C GLU A 360 11.18 9.51 -2.97
N GLU A 361 10.03 9.10 -3.49
CA GLU A 361 8.70 9.60 -3.12
C GLU A 361 8.05 8.81 -1.99
N ARG A 362 8.70 7.73 -1.53
CA ARG A 362 8.18 6.85 -0.50
C ARG A 362 8.55 7.34 0.90
N ALA A 363 7.58 7.33 1.81
CA ALA A 363 7.80 7.29 3.24
C ALA A 363 7.30 5.96 3.80
N THR A 364 7.89 5.50 4.90
CA THR A 364 7.46 4.29 5.59
C THR A 364 7.47 4.48 7.09
N ALA A 365 6.53 3.82 7.78
CA ALA A 365 6.46 3.76 9.23
C ALA A 365 6.17 2.33 9.69
N GLU A 366 6.77 1.94 10.81
CA GLU A 366 6.34 0.77 11.57
C GLU A 366 5.11 1.15 12.40
N VAL A 367 4.09 0.31 12.35
CA VAL A 367 2.82 0.49 13.06
C VAL A 367 2.71 -0.63 14.09
N PRO A 368 2.83 -0.31 15.39
CA PRO A 368 2.68 -1.31 16.44
C PRO A 368 1.28 -1.94 16.46
N ALA A 369 1.18 -3.17 16.95
CA ALA A 369 -0.11 -3.84 17.15
C ALA A 369 -1.08 -2.98 17.98
N GLY A 370 -2.31 -2.83 17.51
CA GLY A 370 -3.34 -2.02 18.17
C GLY A 370 -3.12 -0.50 18.13
N ALA A 371 -2.16 0.02 17.36
CA ALA A 371 -2.01 1.46 17.14
C ALA A 371 -3.23 2.04 16.41
N ASP A 372 -3.58 3.29 16.71
CA ASP A 372 -4.69 4.02 16.08
C ASP A 372 -4.20 5.07 15.05
N SER A 373 -2.88 5.24 14.96
CA SER A 373 -2.24 6.19 14.05
C SER A 373 -0.77 5.85 13.82
N ALA A 374 -0.21 6.34 12.73
CA ALA A 374 1.22 6.28 12.42
C ALA A 374 1.68 7.56 11.70
N GLU A 375 2.95 7.91 11.83
CA GLU A 375 3.52 9.12 11.23
C GLU A 375 4.37 8.77 10.01
N LEU A 376 4.01 9.30 8.85
CA LEU A 376 4.83 9.26 7.64
C LEU A 376 5.58 10.58 7.50
N THR A 377 6.88 10.50 7.19
CA THR A 377 7.71 11.68 6.91
C THR A 377 8.47 11.48 5.62
N TRP A 378 8.20 12.33 4.64
CA TRP A 378 8.92 12.44 3.38
C TRP A 378 9.97 13.55 3.48
N THR A 379 11.03 13.45 2.69
CA THR A 379 11.83 14.64 2.33
C THR A 379 11.38 15.08 0.95
N VAL A 380 10.89 16.31 0.80
CA VAL A 380 10.34 16.78 -0.48
C VAL A 380 11.45 16.76 -1.56
N PRO A 381 11.30 16.02 -2.66
CA PRO A 381 12.32 15.87 -3.70
C PRO A 381 12.69 17.18 -4.40
N ASN A 382 13.89 17.23 -5.00
CA ASN A 382 14.42 18.43 -5.67
C ASN A 382 13.70 18.79 -6.97
N ASP A 383 13.02 17.82 -7.57
CA ASP A 383 12.22 17.92 -8.78
C ASP A 383 10.72 18.02 -8.51
N ALA A 384 10.33 18.19 -7.24
CA ALA A 384 8.94 18.41 -6.85
C ALA A 384 8.38 19.69 -7.52
N ALA A 385 7.16 19.61 -8.02
CA ALA A 385 6.48 20.68 -8.75
C ALA A 385 5.10 20.98 -8.13
N SER A 386 4.63 22.22 -8.30
CA SER A 386 3.27 22.58 -7.87
C SER A 386 2.23 22.09 -8.88
N GLY A 387 1.09 21.63 -8.40
CA GLY A 387 -0.02 21.15 -9.24
C GLY A 387 -0.80 20.03 -8.58
N ASP A 388 -1.63 19.38 -9.38
CA ASP A 388 -2.37 18.19 -8.97
C ASP A 388 -1.44 16.98 -8.99
N VAL A 389 -1.44 16.19 -7.92
CA VAL A 389 -0.58 15.01 -7.76
C VAL A 389 -1.37 13.87 -7.13
N TRP A 390 -0.98 12.63 -7.41
CA TRP A 390 -1.55 11.47 -6.72
C TRP A 390 -0.69 11.04 -5.55
N SER A 391 -1.34 10.44 -4.56
CA SER A 391 -0.71 9.75 -3.47
C SER A 391 -1.29 8.36 -3.32
N ARG A 392 -0.48 7.44 -2.81
CA ARG A 392 -0.90 6.07 -2.46
C ARG A 392 -0.47 5.76 -1.04
N LEU A 393 -1.37 5.25 -0.22
CA LEU A 393 -1.08 4.70 1.10
C LEU A 393 -1.29 3.19 1.04
N ARG A 394 -0.37 2.42 1.62
CA ARG A 394 -0.48 0.97 1.75
C ARG A 394 -0.14 0.57 3.16
N ILE A 395 -0.97 -0.25 3.78
CA ILE A 395 -0.68 -0.84 5.09
C ILE A 395 -0.79 -2.35 5.01
N GLY A 396 0.03 -3.08 5.76
CA GLY A 396 -0.04 -4.55 5.80
C GLY A 396 1.03 -5.19 6.68
N TYR A 397 0.94 -6.50 6.89
CA TYR A 397 1.90 -7.21 7.75
C TYR A 397 3.24 -7.54 7.06
N SER A 398 3.34 -7.38 5.74
CA SER A 398 4.54 -7.68 4.98
C SER A 398 5.18 -6.39 4.47
N ALA A 399 6.32 -6.00 5.05
CA ALA A 399 7.06 -4.83 4.63
C ALA A 399 7.50 -4.90 3.16
N GLU A 400 7.81 -6.10 2.65
CA GLU A 400 8.19 -6.30 1.25
C GLU A 400 7.02 -6.04 0.29
N GLN A 401 5.83 -6.53 0.63
CA GLN A 401 4.64 -6.34 -0.22
C GLN A 401 4.10 -4.91 -0.13
N THR A 402 4.10 -4.36 1.09
CA THR A 402 3.58 -3.02 1.37
C THR A 402 4.54 -1.92 0.92
N GLY A 403 5.85 -2.18 0.94
CA GLY A 403 6.89 -1.21 0.55
C GLY A 403 7.06 -1.02 -0.97
N ALA A 404 6.29 -1.73 -1.79
CA ALA A 404 6.20 -1.53 -3.23
C ALA A 404 4.92 -0.73 -3.57
N PRO A 405 4.96 0.21 -4.54
CA PRO A 405 3.76 0.99 -4.90
C PRO A 405 2.72 0.16 -5.64
N THR A 406 3.10 -0.99 -6.21
CA THR A 406 2.23 -1.87 -7.01
C THR A 406 2.22 -3.31 -6.48
N GLY A 407 1.31 -4.14 -6.98
CA GLY A 407 1.21 -5.57 -6.66
C GLY A 407 0.31 -5.88 -5.48
N ARG A 408 0.17 -7.17 -5.15
CA ARG A 408 -0.76 -7.66 -4.12
C ARG A 408 -0.10 -7.81 -2.75
N ALA A 409 -0.80 -7.42 -1.70
CA ALA A 409 -0.45 -7.71 -0.31
C ALA A 409 -1.33 -8.82 0.26
N ASP A 410 -0.77 -9.64 1.17
CA ASP A 410 -1.49 -10.75 1.82
C ASP A 410 -2.42 -10.32 2.96
N SER A 411 -2.47 -9.02 3.23
CA SER A 411 -3.19 -8.38 4.33
C SER A 411 -3.19 -6.86 4.13
N GLY A 412 -4.16 -6.18 4.75
CA GLY A 412 -4.21 -4.74 4.86
C GLY A 412 -5.13 -4.04 3.87
N GLU A 413 -4.70 -2.87 3.40
CA GLU A 413 -5.47 -1.94 2.56
C GLU A 413 -4.52 -1.06 1.71
N VAL A 414 -5.05 -0.49 0.64
CA VAL A 414 -4.45 0.39 -0.36
C VAL A 414 -5.41 1.55 -0.66
N GLU A 415 -5.03 2.76 -0.27
CA GLU A 415 -5.83 3.97 -0.53
C GLU A 415 -5.09 4.93 -1.46
N ASP A 416 -5.82 5.55 -2.38
CA ASP A 416 -5.28 6.40 -3.44
C ASP A 416 -5.97 7.78 -3.42
N HIS A 417 -5.20 8.83 -3.16
CA HIS A 417 -5.75 10.19 -3.06
C HIS A 417 -5.21 11.11 -4.16
N LEU A 418 -6.12 11.80 -4.85
CA LEU A 418 -5.80 12.99 -5.63
C LEU A 418 -5.64 14.18 -4.69
N LEU A 419 -4.47 14.81 -4.71
CA LEU A 419 -4.20 16.06 -4.04
C LEU A 419 -4.26 17.17 -5.09
N GLU A 420 -5.23 18.07 -4.95
CA GLU A 420 -5.41 19.20 -5.86
C GLU A 420 -4.57 20.40 -5.44
N ASP A 421 -4.03 21.14 -6.41
CA ASP A 421 -3.36 22.43 -6.20
C ASP A 421 -2.23 22.43 -5.15
N VAL A 422 -1.45 21.34 -5.04
CA VAL A 422 -0.31 21.28 -4.11
C VAL A 422 0.69 22.38 -4.44
N VAL A 423 1.07 23.17 -3.45
CA VAL A 423 2.02 24.28 -3.60
C VAL A 423 3.39 23.84 -3.14
N VAL A 424 4.32 23.71 -4.08
CA VAL A 424 5.73 23.43 -3.81
C VAL A 424 6.54 24.73 -3.77
N ARG A 425 7.30 24.91 -2.69
CA ARG A 425 8.16 26.07 -2.45
C ARG A 425 9.62 25.66 -2.35
N VAL A 426 10.52 26.64 -2.49
CA VAL A 426 11.96 26.46 -2.25
C VAL A 426 12.36 27.22 -0.99
N ALA A 427 13.06 26.55 -0.07
CA ALA A 427 13.59 27.20 1.13
C ALA A 427 14.58 28.32 0.77
N ALA A 428 14.64 29.38 1.58
CA ALA A 428 15.62 30.44 1.40
C ALA A 428 17.05 29.91 1.65
N PRO A 429 18.06 30.26 0.83
CA PRO A 429 19.45 29.91 1.12
C PRO A 429 19.93 30.64 2.37
N THR A 430 21.03 30.17 2.94
CA THR A 430 21.72 30.88 4.03
C THR A 430 22.94 31.64 3.50
N ILE A 431 23.33 32.70 4.20
CA ILE A 431 24.66 33.31 4.08
C ILE A 431 25.36 33.07 5.40
N ASP A 432 26.43 32.27 5.38
CA ASP A 432 27.28 32.06 6.54
C ASP A 432 28.10 33.30 6.81
N VAL A 433 27.90 33.91 7.98
CA VAL A 433 28.77 34.98 8.45
C VAL A 433 30.11 34.36 8.86
N PRO A 434 31.24 34.79 8.28
CA PRO A 434 32.54 34.43 8.83
C PRO A 434 32.57 34.83 10.30
N SER A 435 33.11 33.98 11.17
CA SER A 435 33.07 34.09 12.64
C SER A 435 33.83 35.30 13.24
N HIS A 436 33.99 36.40 12.50
CA HIS A 436 34.64 37.63 12.92
C HIS A 436 33.63 38.72 13.31
N ALA A 437 32.49 38.35 13.90
CA ALA A 437 31.48 39.28 14.44
C ALA A 437 31.98 40.18 15.60
N GLY A 438 33.30 40.30 15.79
CA GLY A 438 33.95 41.18 16.76
C GLY A 438 35.26 41.82 16.29
N ASP A 439 35.84 41.40 15.16
CA ASP A 439 37.08 41.97 14.64
C ASP A 439 36.77 42.83 13.41
N ALA A 440 36.26 44.03 13.65
CA ALA A 440 36.07 45.07 12.65
C ALA A 440 37.42 45.61 12.16
N SER A 441 38.21 44.78 11.48
CA SER A 441 39.31 45.28 10.66
C SER A 441 38.75 45.57 9.26
N PRO A 442 38.56 46.85 8.88
CA PRO A 442 38.02 47.23 7.59
C PRO A 442 38.84 46.63 6.43
N THR A 443 38.32 45.63 5.72
CA THR A 443 38.94 45.08 4.50
C THR A 443 38.55 45.94 3.29
N ALA A 444 39.45 46.12 2.32
CA ALA A 444 39.19 46.94 1.12
C ALA A 444 38.23 46.30 0.09
N ALA A 445 37.59 45.18 0.43
CA ALA A 445 36.63 44.43 -0.38
C ALA A 445 35.75 43.55 0.52
N LEU A 446 34.59 43.13 0.01
CA LEU A 446 33.79 42.09 0.65
C LEU A 446 34.58 40.76 0.69
N PRO A 447 34.47 39.98 1.80
CA PRO A 447 35.08 38.65 1.86
C PRO A 447 34.39 37.69 0.87
N ASN A 448 35.03 36.56 0.60
CA ASN A 448 34.34 35.44 -0.05
C ASN A 448 33.11 35.07 0.77
N LEU A 449 31.97 34.96 0.11
CA LEU A 449 30.71 34.59 0.73
C LEU A 449 30.52 33.08 0.57
N SER A 450 29.93 32.47 1.59
CA SER A 450 29.53 31.07 1.56
C SER A 450 28.20 30.91 2.28
N GLY A 451 27.59 29.76 2.10
CA GLY A 451 26.38 29.38 2.82
C GLY A 451 25.90 28.01 2.38
N THR A 452 24.66 27.72 2.76
CA THR A 452 23.91 26.53 2.31
C THR A 452 22.74 26.91 1.42
N GLY A 453 22.32 25.97 0.58
CA GLY A 453 21.18 26.10 -0.31
C GLY A 453 20.72 24.74 -0.83
N LEU A 454 19.73 24.75 -1.71
CA LEU A 454 19.21 23.55 -2.36
C LEU A 454 20.28 22.96 -3.33
N PRO A 455 20.71 21.70 -3.19
CA PRO A 455 21.68 21.10 -4.10
C PRO A 455 21.28 21.24 -5.58
N GLY A 456 22.24 21.64 -6.43
CA GLY A 456 21.99 21.87 -7.87
C GLY A 456 21.31 23.20 -8.20
N ALA A 457 20.80 23.93 -7.20
CA ALA A 457 20.26 25.27 -7.39
C ALA A 457 21.35 26.30 -7.71
N THR A 458 20.93 27.51 -8.08
CA THR A 458 21.82 28.67 -8.24
C THR A 458 21.48 29.74 -7.21
N VAL A 459 22.43 30.08 -6.34
CA VAL A 459 22.30 31.17 -5.37
C VAL A 459 22.79 32.48 -5.98
N THR A 460 22.00 33.54 -5.82
CA THR A 460 22.37 34.92 -6.14
C THR A 460 22.33 35.77 -4.87
N VAL A 461 23.43 36.44 -4.57
CA VAL A 461 23.52 37.39 -3.44
C VAL A 461 23.26 38.79 -3.96
N HIS A 462 22.41 39.54 -3.25
CA HIS A 462 22.05 40.91 -3.55
C HIS A 462 22.36 41.84 -2.38
N GLU A 463 22.62 43.10 -2.69
CA GLU A 463 22.51 44.21 -1.73
C GLU A 463 21.04 44.52 -1.45
N ALA A 464 20.72 45.17 -0.32
CA ALA A 464 19.36 45.59 0.04
C ALA A 464 18.65 46.45 -1.03
N GLY A 465 19.40 47.08 -1.95
CA GLY A 465 18.87 47.81 -3.10
C GLY A 465 18.53 46.96 -4.34
N GLY A 466 18.73 45.64 -4.28
CA GLY A 466 18.47 44.67 -5.37
C GLY A 466 19.66 44.40 -6.30
N THR A 467 20.77 45.14 -6.18
CA THR A 467 21.96 44.94 -7.01
C THR A 467 22.59 43.58 -6.73
N GLU A 468 22.79 42.76 -7.77
CA GLU A 468 23.52 41.49 -7.67
C GLU A 468 25.00 41.75 -7.31
N VAL A 469 25.45 41.06 -6.27
CA VAL A 469 26.83 41.08 -5.76
C VAL A 469 27.64 39.94 -6.37
N CYS A 470 27.08 38.73 -6.36
CA CYS A 470 27.70 37.53 -6.89
C CYS A 470 26.64 36.45 -7.12
N ARG A 471 27.04 35.41 -7.86
CA ARG A 471 26.23 34.23 -8.10
C ARG A 471 27.10 32.97 -8.06
N ALA A 472 26.56 31.88 -7.55
CA ALA A 472 27.25 30.59 -7.51
C ALA A 472 26.26 29.41 -7.57
N PRO A 473 26.64 28.27 -8.19
CA PRO A 473 25.88 27.04 -8.05
C PRO A 473 26.02 26.46 -6.63
N VAL A 474 25.00 25.75 -6.18
CA VAL A 474 25.02 24.96 -4.94
C VAL A 474 25.52 23.55 -5.26
N ALA A 475 26.54 23.10 -4.54
CA ALA A 475 27.11 21.78 -4.69
C ALA A 475 26.16 20.67 -4.18
N ALA A 476 26.48 19.41 -4.50
CA ALA A 476 25.69 18.25 -4.07
C ALA A 476 25.61 18.10 -2.54
N ASP A 477 26.57 18.65 -1.80
CA ASP A 477 26.57 18.67 -0.32
C ASP A 477 25.79 19.86 0.27
N GLY A 478 25.07 20.62 -0.57
CA GLY A 478 24.28 21.77 -0.18
C GLY A 478 25.09 23.05 0.06
N THR A 479 26.43 23.02 -0.10
CA THR A 479 27.25 24.21 0.12
C THR A 479 27.42 25.04 -1.15
N TRP A 480 27.53 26.36 -0.98
CA TRP A 480 27.87 27.27 -2.07
C TRP A 480 28.94 28.27 -1.62
N ARG A 481 29.71 28.76 -2.59
CA ARG A 481 30.73 29.80 -2.37
C ARG A 481 30.77 30.74 -3.56
N CYS A 482 30.84 32.04 -3.30
CA CYS A 482 31.03 33.05 -4.34
C CYS A 482 32.12 34.05 -3.93
N THR A 483 32.75 34.67 -4.93
CA THR A 483 33.70 35.77 -4.73
C THR A 483 33.06 37.07 -5.23
N PRO A 484 32.78 38.04 -4.34
CA PRO A 484 32.32 39.37 -4.74
C PRO A 484 33.36 40.08 -5.63
N PRO A 485 32.93 40.96 -6.55
CA PRO A 485 33.83 41.72 -7.40
C PRO A 485 34.71 42.67 -6.58
N ALA A 486 35.96 42.87 -7.03
CA ALA A 486 36.87 43.83 -6.42
C ALA A 486 36.36 45.27 -6.56
N GLY A 487 36.67 46.11 -5.57
CA GLY A 487 36.32 47.54 -5.61
C GLY A 487 34.94 47.87 -5.03
N THR A 488 34.42 47.03 -4.13
CA THR A 488 33.23 47.37 -3.33
C THR A 488 33.46 48.68 -2.58
N PRO A 489 32.54 49.67 -2.66
CA PRO A 489 32.66 50.91 -1.92
C PRO A 489 32.83 50.68 -0.42
N ALA A 490 33.51 51.60 0.28
CA ALA A 490 33.57 51.55 1.73
C ALA A 490 32.20 51.88 2.36
N GLY A 491 31.84 51.17 3.43
CA GLY A 491 30.56 51.35 4.12
C GLY A 491 29.95 50.02 4.58
N ASP A 492 28.73 50.11 5.11
CA ASP A 492 27.94 48.92 5.48
C ASP A 492 27.16 48.42 4.27
N HIS A 493 27.24 47.10 4.05
CA HIS A 493 26.59 46.35 2.99
C HIS A 493 25.58 45.40 3.63
N GLN A 494 24.31 45.55 3.27
CA GLN A 494 23.23 44.69 3.75
C GLN A 494 22.92 43.67 2.66
N LEU A 495 23.35 42.44 2.89
CA LEU A 495 23.29 41.37 1.91
C LEU A 495 22.13 40.42 2.22
N TYR A 496 21.45 39.97 1.18
CA TYR A 496 20.53 38.84 1.23
C TYR A 496 20.77 37.91 0.04
N ALA A 497 20.41 36.64 0.18
CA ALA A 497 20.51 35.66 -0.89
C ALA A 497 19.13 35.18 -1.31
N VAL A 498 18.98 34.87 -2.60
CA VAL A 498 17.87 34.09 -3.15
C VAL A 498 18.46 32.93 -3.94
N GLN A 499 17.71 31.85 -4.10
CA GLN A 499 18.11 30.74 -4.96
C GLN A 499 17.02 30.38 -5.97
N ILE A 500 17.46 29.83 -7.10
CA ILE A 500 16.59 29.27 -8.13
C ILE A 500 16.90 27.78 -8.23
N SER A 501 15.90 26.94 -8.00
CA SER A 501 15.98 25.49 -8.12
C SER A 501 16.15 25.03 -9.58
N PRO A 502 16.55 23.78 -9.84
CA PRO A 502 16.76 23.27 -11.20
C PRO A 502 15.54 23.36 -12.14
N ASP A 503 14.33 23.24 -11.60
CA ASP A 503 13.03 23.37 -12.27
C ASP A 503 12.57 24.83 -12.43
N GLY A 504 13.23 25.78 -11.76
CA GLY A 504 13.02 27.22 -11.93
C GLY A 504 12.23 27.91 -10.83
N ALA A 505 11.83 27.21 -9.77
CA ALA A 505 11.20 27.81 -8.61
C ALA A 505 12.18 28.73 -7.84
N ILE A 506 11.67 29.89 -7.38
CA ILE A 506 12.48 30.93 -6.73
C ILE A 506 12.17 30.95 -5.24
N SER A 507 13.21 30.93 -4.41
CA SER A 507 13.06 31.02 -2.96
C SER A 507 12.65 32.42 -2.48
N PRO A 508 12.07 32.54 -1.27
CA PRO A 508 12.09 33.80 -0.53
C PRO A 508 13.53 34.30 -0.30
N PRO A 509 13.73 35.61 -0.05
CA PRO A 509 15.01 36.14 0.41
C PRO A 509 15.44 35.56 1.75
N SER A 510 16.74 35.31 1.91
CA SER A 510 17.33 34.96 3.19
C SER A 510 17.18 36.09 4.21
N SER A 511 17.42 35.78 5.49
CA SER A 511 17.72 36.80 6.49
C SER A 511 18.89 37.68 6.02
N GLN A 512 18.80 38.98 6.28
CA GLN A 512 19.85 39.92 5.90
C GLN A 512 21.08 39.78 6.80
N VAL A 513 22.25 39.92 6.19
CA VAL A 513 23.56 39.92 6.85
C VAL A 513 24.24 41.26 6.58
N VAL A 514 24.79 41.89 7.63
CA VAL A 514 25.52 43.16 7.51
C VAL A 514 27.02 42.87 7.44
N MET A 515 27.68 43.40 6.42
CA MET A 515 29.13 43.34 6.23
C MET A 515 29.69 44.75 6.09
N THR A 516 30.80 45.08 6.76
CA THR A 516 31.42 46.42 6.65
C THR A 516 32.69 46.38 5.82
N VAL A 517 32.74 47.17 4.75
CA VAL A 517 33.92 47.35 3.90
C VAL A 517 34.68 48.60 4.31
N GLY A 518 35.99 48.45 4.43
CA GLY A 518 36.94 49.49 4.75
C GLY A 518 37.28 50.46 3.63
N ALA A 519 37.53 51.73 3.97
CA ALA A 519 38.23 52.62 3.06
C ALA A 519 39.66 52.12 2.89
N GLY A 520 39.99 51.59 1.71
CA GLY A 520 41.30 51.03 1.41
C GLY A 520 42.42 51.98 1.82
N GLY A 521 43.23 51.56 2.79
CA GLY A 521 44.38 52.32 3.24
C GLY A 521 45.40 52.41 2.09
N SER A 522 45.59 53.60 1.53
CA SER A 522 46.78 53.92 0.76
C SER A 522 48.00 53.59 1.62
N GLY A 523 48.83 52.67 1.16
CA GLY A 523 50.06 52.27 1.86
C GLY A 523 50.85 53.49 2.31
N GLY A 524 51.07 53.60 3.62
CA GLY A 524 51.96 54.59 4.18
C GLY A 524 53.40 54.24 3.81
N SER A 525 53.98 54.97 2.86
CA SER A 525 55.42 55.11 2.77
C SER A 525 55.89 55.93 3.98
N GLY A 526 56.58 55.29 4.93
CA GLY A 526 57.43 55.94 5.92
C GLY A 526 58.76 55.20 5.90
N GLU A 527 59.69 55.57 5.02
CA GLU A 527 60.71 56.60 5.26
C GLU A 527 61.68 56.20 6.38
N ALA A 528 62.91 55.90 5.95
CA ALA A 528 64.02 55.49 6.78
C ALA A 528 64.42 56.62 7.75
N GLY A 529 64.49 56.29 9.04
CA GLY A 529 65.12 57.12 10.07
C GLY A 529 66.01 56.23 10.93
N GLY A 530 67.33 56.34 10.76
CA GLY A 530 68.31 55.68 11.62
C GLY A 530 68.42 56.34 13.00
N GLY A 531 68.81 55.55 13.99
CA GLY A 531 69.16 55.99 15.35
C GLY A 531 69.72 54.83 16.16
N GLU A 532 71.00 54.93 16.54
CA GLU A 532 71.79 53.99 17.34
C GLU A 532 71.41 53.98 18.84
N GLY A 533 71.81 52.91 19.56
CA GLY A 533 71.91 52.81 21.02
C GLY A 533 71.36 51.47 21.55
N ASP A 534 72.16 50.41 21.72
CA ASP A 534 73.15 50.13 22.79
C ASP A 534 72.58 49.30 23.98
N ALA A 535 73.38 48.31 24.36
CA ALA A 535 73.52 47.58 25.62
C ALA A 535 72.58 46.43 26.01
N GLY A 536 73.15 45.23 25.87
CA GLY A 536 73.33 44.27 26.98
C GLY A 536 72.20 43.26 27.19
N THR A 537 72.42 41.99 27.55
CA THR A 537 73.58 41.20 27.97
C THR A 537 73.05 39.76 28.11
N GLY A 538 73.86 38.72 27.87
CA GLY A 538 73.54 37.38 28.40
C GLY A 538 73.95 36.22 27.52
N ASP A 539 75.26 36.08 27.31
CA ASP A 539 75.91 34.82 26.96
C ASP A 539 75.85 33.86 28.17
N VAL A 540 75.34 32.64 27.97
CA VAL A 540 75.98 31.39 28.44
C VAL A 540 75.59 30.26 27.48
N GLY A 541 76.61 29.60 26.91
CA GLY A 541 76.52 28.37 26.12
C GLY A 541 75.97 27.16 26.89
N ASP A 542 76.05 25.95 26.38
CA ASP A 542 77.04 25.41 25.44
C ASP A 542 76.58 24.04 24.93
N THR A 543 77.18 23.61 23.82
CA THR A 543 77.36 22.24 23.29
C THR A 543 76.13 21.49 22.75
N ALA A 544 76.05 21.29 21.42
CA ALA A 544 76.73 20.27 20.58
C ALA A 544 75.84 19.01 20.49
N ASP A 545 75.67 18.32 19.36
CA ASP A 545 76.61 17.85 18.33
C ASP A 545 75.70 17.23 17.23
N ALA A 546 75.71 17.63 15.95
CA ALA A 546 76.60 17.25 14.84
C ALA A 546 76.06 16.15 13.90
N GLY A 547 76.47 16.30 12.63
CA GLY A 547 76.41 15.32 11.52
C GLY A 547 75.23 15.58 10.58
N ALA A 548 75.37 16.33 9.46
CA ALA A 548 76.10 15.99 8.21
C ALA A 548 75.71 14.59 7.74
N ASP A 549 75.20 14.32 6.54
CA ASP A 549 75.65 14.61 5.16
C ASP A 549 74.51 14.11 4.22
N GLY A 550 74.18 14.62 3.04
CA GLY A 550 75.01 15.09 1.94
C GLY A 550 75.20 13.96 0.92
N GLU A 551 74.29 13.75 -0.04
CA GLU A 551 74.68 13.24 -1.37
C GLU A 551 73.63 13.46 -2.47
N THR A 552 74.21 13.61 -3.66
CA THR A 552 73.72 14.10 -4.95
C THR A 552 73.14 13.00 -5.84
N GLY A 553 72.28 13.35 -6.80
CA GLY A 553 71.90 12.45 -7.89
C GLY A 553 71.07 13.14 -8.98
N ASP A 554 71.74 13.46 -10.06
CA ASP A 554 71.31 14.12 -11.30
C ASP A 554 70.57 13.17 -12.28
N ALA A 555 69.85 13.77 -13.23
CA ALA A 555 69.30 13.32 -14.53
C ALA A 555 67.81 13.68 -14.64
N GLY A 556 67.31 14.40 -15.64
CA GLY A 556 67.86 14.70 -16.95
C GLY A 556 66.70 14.76 -17.95
N GLU A 557 66.16 15.97 -18.12
CA GLU A 557 65.83 16.67 -19.37
C GLU A 557 65.06 16.03 -20.56
N THR A 558 64.33 16.94 -21.22
CA THR A 558 63.83 16.99 -22.63
C THR A 558 62.40 16.48 -22.89
N GLY A 559 61.52 17.18 -23.60
CA GLY A 559 61.63 18.47 -24.28
C GLY A 559 60.31 18.88 -24.97
N THR A 560 60.07 20.20 -24.97
CA THR A 560 59.67 21.08 -26.10
C THR A 560 58.43 20.81 -26.97
N GLY A 561 57.63 21.86 -27.18
CA GLY A 561 56.79 22.02 -28.38
C GLY A 561 55.69 23.08 -28.24
N GLU A 562 56.01 24.33 -28.53
CA GLU A 562 55.08 25.47 -28.72
C GLU A 562 54.25 25.34 -30.01
N GLY A 563 53.11 26.05 -30.09
CA GLY A 563 52.78 26.80 -31.30
C GLY A 563 51.40 26.60 -31.96
N GLU A 564 50.64 27.70 -31.95
CA GLU A 564 49.77 28.22 -33.02
C GLU A 564 48.26 27.83 -33.09
N ALA A 565 47.43 28.86 -32.93
CA ALA A 565 46.10 29.01 -33.53
C ALA A 565 46.23 29.36 -35.04
N PRO A 566 45.18 29.25 -35.90
CA PRO A 566 44.21 30.36 -35.99
C PRO A 566 42.78 30.02 -36.51
N ALA A 567 41.92 31.04 -36.44
CA ALA A 567 40.96 31.53 -37.46
C ALA A 567 39.42 31.40 -37.26
N ASP A 568 38.84 32.58 -37.05
CA ASP A 568 37.51 33.15 -37.36
C ASP A 568 36.49 32.40 -38.26
N ALA A 569 35.20 32.53 -37.89
CA ALA A 569 34.13 32.99 -38.81
C ALA A 569 32.82 33.44 -38.10
N LYS A 570 32.59 34.76 -38.14
CA LYS A 570 31.34 35.52 -38.45
C LYS A 570 30.02 35.20 -37.73
N GLY A 571 29.51 36.21 -37.02
CA GLY A 571 28.15 36.26 -36.48
C GLY A 571 27.06 36.71 -37.45
N GLN A 572 25.82 36.77 -36.96
CA GLN A 572 24.75 37.73 -37.32
C GLN A 572 23.63 37.75 -36.26
N ASP A 573 23.19 38.98 -35.97
CA ASP A 573 21.86 39.50 -35.59
C ASP A 573 21.02 38.91 -34.45
N PHE A 574 20.90 39.76 -33.43
CA PHE A 574 19.78 39.90 -32.51
C PHE A 574 18.48 40.29 -33.24
N VAL A 575 17.38 39.60 -32.92
CA VAL A 575 16.01 40.11 -33.12
C VAL A 575 15.21 39.83 -31.85
N GLU A 576 14.83 40.90 -31.16
CA GLU A 576 13.80 40.89 -30.10
C GLU A 576 12.40 40.65 -30.71
N PRO A 577 11.47 39.97 -30.01
CA PRO A 577 10.06 40.19 -30.21
C PRO A 577 9.48 41.12 -29.12
N ALA A 578 8.87 42.20 -29.59
CA ALA A 578 8.09 43.17 -28.81
C ALA A 578 6.79 42.55 -28.23
N PRO A 579 6.19 43.17 -27.18
CA PRO A 579 5.13 42.55 -26.39
C PRO A 579 3.75 42.69 -27.05
N ARG A 580 2.89 41.70 -26.83
CA ARG A 580 1.44 41.81 -26.82
C ARG A 580 0.84 40.95 -25.73
#